data_AF-A0A916Q5F2-F1
#
_entry.id   AF-A0A916Q5F2-F1
#
_cell.length_a   1.000
_cell.length_b   1.000
_cell.length_c   1.000
_cell.angle_alpha   90.00
_cell.angle_beta   90.00
_cell.angle_gamma   90.00
#
_symmetry.space_group_name_H-M   'P 1'
#
loop_
_entity.id
_entity.type
_entity.pdbx_description
1 polymer ?
#
loop_
_entity_poly.entity_id
_entity_poly.type
_entity_poly.pdbx_seq_one_letter_code
_entity_poly.pdbx_strand_id
1 'polypeptide(L)'
;MDYGTKGQTGEQAVRLFLKEMGGKMKIKYDFHSMFDYYDIKSETLNICSLSKNSSSLYFYCHALRQIVFGIRGQKKKKLYALKTAFLMLLRISGPVMLVLLLAGILLRNRMWITAAGIEILIFLGYQLLNTGIEMTITKEAMMFIKSHDSLGKKEEKEAERFYRSIEFAEWAVLWKGIRSILSLILKLPGCLLGRRGGEPIKSTER
;
A
#
# COMPACT_ATOMS: atom_id res chain seq x y z
N MET A 1 20.11 -5.45 23.34
CA MET A 1 19.44 -6.76 23.18
C MET A 1 19.81 -7.24 21.80
N ASP A 2 20.74 -8.18 21.71
CA ASP A 2 21.15 -8.78 20.44
C ASP A 2 20.11 -9.82 20.03
N TYR A 3 19.38 -9.50 18.96
CA TYR A 3 18.46 -10.40 18.29
C TYR A 3 19.25 -11.07 17.17
N GLY A 4 19.52 -12.35 17.36
CA GLY A 4 20.41 -13.14 16.55
C GLY A 4 19.77 -13.79 15.33
N THR A 5 19.82 -13.08 14.19
CA THR A 5 20.43 -13.74 13.02
C THR A 5 21.82 -14.23 13.46
N LYS A 6 22.52 -15.13 12.76
CA LYS A 6 23.89 -15.56 13.18
C LYS A 6 24.95 -14.42 13.14
N GLY A 7 24.67 -13.22 13.66
CA GLY A 7 25.40 -11.97 13.45
C GLY A 7 25.22 -11.37 12.06
N GLN A 8 24.29 -11.91 11.25
CA GLN A 8 24.19 -11.51 9.84
C GLN A 8 23.49 -10.17 9.68
N THR A 9 24.12 -9.28 8.92
CA THR A 9 23.49 -8.01 8.52
C THR A 9 22.40 -8.25 7.48
N GLY A 10 21.50 -7.27 7.29
CA GLY A 10 20.47 -7.32 6.25
C GLY A 10 21.05 -7.59 4.85
N GLU A 11 22.22 -7.04 4.52
CA GLU A 11 22.92 -7.33 3.25
C GLU A 11 23.28 -8.82 3.11
N GLN A 12 23.82 -9.43 4.17
CA GLN A 12 24.24 -10.83 4.14
C GLN A 12 23.03 -11.75 3.97
N ALA A 13 21.93 -11.44 4.66
CA ALA A 13 20.65 -12.13 4.48
C ALA A 13 20.13 -11.99 3.04
N VAL A 14 20.15 -10.77 2.48
CA VAL A 14 19.73 -10.53 1.09
C VAL A 14 20.51 -11.38 0.09
N ARG A 15 21.83 -11.46 0.24
CA ARG A 15 22.70 -12.24 -0.65
C ARG A 15 22.42 -13.74 -0.54
N LEU A 16 22.23 -14.25 0.68
CA LEU A 16 21.87 -15.63 0.93
C LEU A 16 20.54 -15.97 0.25
N PHE A 17 19.52 -15.15 0.49
CA PHE A 17 18.19 -15.36 -0.06
C PHE A 17 18.10 -15.23 -1.57
N LEU A 18 18.81 -14.27 -2.17
CA LEU A 18 18.84 -14.14 -3.63
C LEU A 18 19.48 -15.37 -4.28
N LYS A 19 20.53 -15.93 -3.65
CA LYS A 19 21.17 -17.17 -4.10
C LYS A 19 20.21 -18.37 -3.98
N GLU A 20 19.50 -18.49 -2.87
CA GLU A 20 18.60 -19.62 -2.60
C GLU A 20 17.28 -19.55 -3.39
N MET A 21 16.69 -18.36 -3.54
CA MET A 21 15.46 -18.16 -4.30
C MET A 21 15.68 -18.05 -5.82
N GLY A 22 16.93 -18.04 -6.29
CA GLY A 22 17.28 -17.96 -7.71
C GLY A 22 16.92 -16.62 -8.38
N GLY A 23 16.87 -15.53 -7.61
CA GLY A 23 16.50 -14.21 -8.13
C GLY A 23 17.65 -13.57 -8.92
N LYS A 24 17.39 -13.10 -10.15
CA LYS A 24 18.37 -12.39 -11.00
C LYS A 24 18.40 -10.87 -10.76
N MET A 25 18.05 -10.42 -9.56
CA MET A 25 17.90 -9.01 -9.23
C MET A 25 19.27 -8.35 -9.07
N LYS A 26 19.44 -7.13 -9.60
CA LYS A 26 20.63 -6.33 -9.31
C LYS A 26 20.53 -5.79 -7.89
N ILE A 27 21.65 -5.73 -7.16
CA ILE A 27 21.70 -5.12 -5.83
C ILE A 27 22.39 -3.77 -5.96
N LYS A 28 21.77 -2.70 -5.46
CA LYS A 28 22.36 -1.37 -5.35
C LYS A 28 22.26 -0.89 -3.91
N TYR A 29 23.26 -0.17 -3.43
CA TYR A 29 23.21 0.47 -2.13
C TYR A 29 22.75 1.91 -2.30
N ASP A 30 21.66 2.27 -1.61
CA ASP A 30 21.15 3.63 -1.59
C ASP A 30 21.23 4.18 -0.16
N PHE A 31 22.17 5.10 0.06
CA PHE A 31 22.41 5.71 1.35
C PHE A 31 21.37 6.80 1.71
N HIS A 32 20.52 7.19 0.76
CA HIS A 32 19.48 8.22 0.97
C HIS A 32 18.12 7.62 1.32
N SER A 33 17.93 6.33 1.06
CA SER A 33 16.71 5.63 1.44
C SER A 33 16.72 5.26 2.92
N MET A 34 15.57 5.39 3.59
CA MET A 34 15.40 4.87 4.96
C MET A 34 15.12 3.37 4.99
N PHE A 35 14.63 2.78 3.89
CA PHE A 35 14.17 1.39 3.83
C PHE A 35 14.61 0.70 2.54
N ASP A 36 14.73 -0.63 2.59
CA ASP A 36 15.02 -1.42 1.39
C ASP A 36 13.83 -1.40 0.43
N TYR A 37 14.05 -1.26 -0.87
CA TYR A 37 12.94 -1.33 -1.83
C TYR A 37 13.37 -1.92 -3.16
N TYR A 38 12.49 -2.70 -3.76
CA TYR A 38 12.68 -3.19 -5.11
C TYR A 38 12.12 -2.21 -6.14
N ASP A 39 12.97 -1.75 -7.06
CA ASP A 39 12.57 -1.01 -8.23
C ASP A 39 12.29 -1.98 -9.39
N ILE A 40 11.00 -2.05 -9.77
CA ILE A 40 10.52 -2.91 -10.85
C ILE A 40 11.08 -2.47 -12.21
N LYS A 41 11.29 -1.16 -12.45
CA LYS A 41 11.73 -0.64 -13.75
C LYS A 41 13.18 -0.99 -14.02
N SER A 42 14.04 -0.79 -13.02
CA SER A 42 15.47 -1.07 -13.12
C SER A 42 15.82 -2.51 -12.70
N GLU A 43 14.83 -3.32 -12.31
CA GLU A 43 14.98 -4.67 -11.75
C GLU A 43 16.05 -4.75 -10.65
N THR A 44 16.12 -3.71 -9.83
CA THR A 44 17.17 -3.49 -8.83
C THR A 44 16.58 -3.46 -7.42
N LEU A 45 17.15 -4.25 -6.51
CA LEU A 45 16.92 -4.15 -5.08
C LEU A 45 17.86 -3.09 -4.50
N ASN A 46 17.29 -2.00 -4.01
CA ASN A 46 18.02 -0.94 -3.33
C ASN A 46 18.03 -1.25 -1.83
N ILE A 47 19.24 -1.46 -1.27
CA ILE A 47 19.45 -1.73 0.15
C ILE A 47 19.86 -0.44 0.83
N CYS A 48 19.17 -0.07 1.91
CA CYS A 48 19.48 1.12 2.68
C CYS A 48 20.72 0.93 3.58
N SER A 49 21.33 2.06 3.98
CA SER A 49 22.51 2.07 4.84
C SER A 49 22.29 1.37 6.19
N LEU A 50 21.07 1.47 6.74
CA LEU A 50 20.70 0.83 7.99
C LEU A 50 20.60 -0.69 7.86
N SER A 51 19.96 -1.17 6.79
CA SER A 51 19.86 -2.61 6.50
C SER A 51 21.23 -3.24 6.24
N LYS A 52 22.13 -2.49 5.58
CA LYS A 52 23.52 -2.91 5.35
C LYS A 52 24.30 -3.13 6.65
N ASN A 53 24.13 -2.24 7.63
CA ASN A 53 24.98 -2.18 8.83
C ASN A 53 24.32 -2.77 10.08
N SER A 54 23.05 -3.17 10.02
CA SER A 54 22.29 -3.67 11.15
C SER A 54 21.97 -5.16 11.00
N SER A 55 22.12 -5.90 12.09
CA SER A 55 21.66 -7.28 12.25
C SER A 55 20.22 -7.39 12.79
N SER A 56 19.46 -6.28 12.80
CA SER A 56 18.10 -6.30 13.30
C SER A 56 17.19 -7.22 12.49
N LEU A 57 16.38 -8.01 13.21
CA LEU A 57 15.30 -8.83 12.65
C LEU A 57 14.34 -8.02 11.77
N TYR A 58 14.14 -6.72 12.07
CA TYR A 58 13.31 -5.83 11.24
C TYR A 58 13.87 -5.69 9.82
N PHE A 59 15.16 -5.36 9.70
CA PHE A 59 15.81 -5.20 8.39
C PHE A 59 15.89 -6.52 7.65
N TYR A 60 16.11 -7.62 8.37
CA TYR A 60 16.04 -8.97 7.80
C TYR A 60 14.67 -9.27 7.18
N CYS A 61 13.57 -9.07 7.92
CA CYS A 61 12.22 -9.35 7.42
C CYS A 61 11.84 -8.38 6.28
N HIS A 62 12.25 -7.12 6.37
CA HIS A 62 11.98 -6.13 5.34
C HIS A 62 12.70 -6.46 4.04
N ALA A 63 13.99 -6.80 4.12
CA ALA A 63 14.78 -7.27 2.99
C ALA A 63 14.17 -8.49 2.30
N LEU A 64 13.81 -9.52 3.08
CA LEU A 64 13.20 -10.74 2.55
C LEU A 64 11.87 -10.45 1.83
N ARG A 65 11.02 -9.58 2.41
CA ARG A 65 9.78 -9.13 1.76
C ARG A 65 10.05 -8.49 0.39
N GLN A 66 11.09 -7.65 0.27
CA GLN A 66 11.43 -7.00 -0.99
C GLN A 66 11.99 -7.98 -2.04
N ILE A 67 12.72 -9.01 -1.63
CA ILE A 67 13.20 -10.07 -2.54
C ILE A 67 12.02 -10.86 -3.08
N VAL A 68 11.10 -11.30 -2.21
CA VAL A 68 9.89 -12.01 -2.61
C VAL A 68 9.03 -11.14 -3.53
N PHE A 69 8.87 -9.85 -3.20
CA PHE A 69 8.21 -8.88 -4.06
C PHE A 69 8.87 -8.82 -5.45
N GLY A 70 10.19 -8.74 -5.52
CA GLY A 70 10.93 -8.66 -6.77
C GLY A 70 10.80 -9.92 -7.63
N ILE A 71 10.95 -11.11 -7.04
CA ILE A 71 10.79 -12.40 -7.74
C ILE A 71 9.36 -12.55 -8.27
N ARG A 72 8.35 -12.19 -7.48
CA ARG A 72 6.97 -12.18 -7.95
C ARG A 72 6.72 -11.11 -9.00
N GLY A 73 7.35 -9.95 -8.90
CA GLY A 73 7.32 -8.90 -9.91
C GLY A 73 7.80 -9.42 -11.26
N GLN A 74 8.90 -10.18 -11.27
CA GLN A 74 9.43 -10.82 -12.47
C GLN A 74 8.48 -11.90 -13.03
N LYS A 75 7.83 -12.71 -12.18
CA LYS A 75 6.89 -13.78 -12.60
C LYS A 75 5.51 -13.26 -13.02
N LYS A 76 4.99 -12.21 -12.37
CA LYS A 76 3.63 -11.68 -12.55
C LYS A 76 3.64 -10.26 -13.14
N LYS A 77 4.48 -9.98 -14.15
CA LYS A 77 4.66 -8.64 -14.74
C LYS A 77 3.34 -7.90 -15.02
N LYS A 78 2.32 -8.58 -15.55
CA LYS A 78 1.00 -7.98 -15.84
C LYS A 78 0.29 -7.45 -14.59
N LEU A 79 0.29 -8.21 -13.49
CA LEU A 79 -0.37 -7.82 -12.24
C LEU A 79 0.31 -6.59 -11.62
N TYR A 80 1.65 -6.58 -11.65
CA TYR A 80 2.41 -5.45 -11.13
C TYR A 80 2.29 -4.22 -12.03
N ALA A 81 2.23 -4.39 -13.36
CA ALA A 81 1.92 -3.30 -14.28
C ALA A 81 0.53 -2.69 -14.01
N LEU A 82 -0.47 -3.52 -13.70
CA LEU A 82 -1.79 -3.05 -13.28
C LEU A 82 -1.71 -2.26 -11.97
N LYS A 83 -1.03 -2.77 -10.95
CA LYS A 83 -0.77 -2.03 -9.68
C LYS A 83 -0.12 -0.68 -9.96
N THR A 84 0.88 -0.62 -10.83
CA THR A 84 1.56 0.63 -11.21
C THR A 84 0.63 1.58 -11.96
N ALA A 85 -0.21 1.08 -12.86
CA ALA A 85 -1.19 1.90 -13.58
C ALA A 85 -2.19 2.55 -12.61
N PHE A 86 -2.75 1.78 -11.66
CA PHE A 86 -3.60 2.33 -10.61
C PHE A 86 -2.87 3.38 -9.75
N LEU A 87 -1.61 3.14 -9.40
CA LEU A 87 -0.81 4.11 -8.65
C LEU A 87 -0.59 5.42 -9.44
N MET A 88 -0.36 5.33 -10.77
CA MET A 88 -0.27 6.51 -11.62
C MET A 88 -1.59 7.26 -11.69
N LEU A 89 -2.71 6.54 -11.84
CA LEU A 89 -4.05 7.14 -11.82
C LEU A 89 -4.29 7.89 -10.51
N LEU A 90 -3.92 7.33 -9.35
CA LEU A 90 -4.03 8.01 -8.05
C LEU A 90 -3.13 9.25 -7.94
N ARG A 91 -1.90 9.20 -8.47
CA ARG A 91 -0.99 10.35 -8.46
C ARG A 91 -1.49 11.51 -9.30
N ILE A 92 -2.14 11.21 -10.43
CA ILE A 92 -2.71 12.23 -11.32
C ILE A 92 -4.06 12.71 -10.78
N SER A 93 -4.88 11.81 -10.23
CA SER A 93 -6.22 12.15 -9.73
C SER A 93 -6.16 13.10 -8.54
N GLY A 94 -5.22 12.93 -7.61
CA GLY A 94 -5.17 13.72 -6.37
C GLY A 94 -5.15 15.24 -6.61
N PRO A 95 -4.19 15.78 -7.38
CA PRO A 95 -4.15 17.22 -7.69
C PRO A 95 -5.36 17.70 -8.49
N VAL A 96 -5.81 16.92 -9.47
CA VAL A 96 -6.98 17.24 -10.29
C VAL A 96 -8.24 17.29 -9.44
N MET A 97 -8.37 16.39 -8.48
CA MET A 97 -9.51 16.34 -7.57
C MET A 97 -9.55 17.54 -6.65
N LEU A 98 -8.41 17.96 -6.12
CA LEU A 98 -8.34 19.16 -5.29
C LEU A 98 -8.89 20.37 -6.03
N VAL A 99 -8.51 20.52 -7.31
CA VAL A 99 -9.00 21.60 -8.18
C VAL A 99 -10.51 21.47 -8.42
N LEU A 100 -11.01 20.27 -8.73
CA LEU A 100 -12.44 20.04 -8.95
C LEU A 100 -13.28 20.22 -7.68
N LEU A 101 -12.74 19.87 -6.52
CA LEU A 101 -13.38 20.04 -5.23
C LEU A 101 -13.50 21.53 -4.89
N LEU A 102 -12.41 22.30 -5.05
CA LEU A 102 -12.43 23.75 -4.87
C LEU A 102 -13.39 24.43 -5.85
N ALA A 103 -13.36 24.06 -7.13
CA ALA A 103 -14.27 24.59 -8.14
C ALA A 103 -15.74 24.23 -7.85
N GLY A 104 -16.01 22.99 -7.41
CA GLY A 104 -17.36 22.54 -7.04
C GLY A 104 -17.92 23.27 -5.82
N ILE A 105 -17.08 23.62 -4.84
CA ILE A 105 -17.45 24.46 -3.71
C ILE A 105 -17.77 25.88 -4.18
N LEU A 106 -16.89 26.50 -4.97
CA LEU A 106 -17.06 27.88 -5.47
C LEU A 106 -18.28 28.04 -6.37
N LEU A 107 -18.51 27.08 -7.28
CA LEU A 107 -19.62 27.09 -8.22
C LEU A 107 -20.91 26.49 -7.64
N ARG A 108 -20.89 26.07 -6.37
CA ARG A 108 -21.99 25.40 -5.66
C ARG A 108 -22.60 24.24 -6.48
N ASN A 109 -21.76 23.53 -7.21
CA ASN A 109 -22.16 22.49 -8.16
C ASN A 109 -21.81 21.10 -7.58
N ARG A 110 -22.70 20.13 -7.76
CA ARG A 110 -22.55 18.75 -7.26
C ARG A 110 -21.48 17.92 -8.00
N MET A 111 -20.80 18.47 -9.01
CA MET A 111 -19.71 17.78 -9.73
C MET A 111 -18.58 17.26 -8.82
N TRP A 112 -18.34 17.88 -7.65
CA TRP A 112 -17.35 17.40 -6.70
C TRP A 112 -17.72 16.03 -6.08
N ILE A 113 -19.01 15.70 -5.99
CA ILE A 113 -19.49 14.43 -5.42
C ILE A 113 -19.17 13.27 -6.36
N THR A 114 -19.47 13.43 -7.65
CA THR A 114 -19.18 12.43 -8.69
C THR A 114 -17.68 12.25 -8.85
N ALA A 115 -16.91 13.34 -8.85
CA ALA A 115 -15.47 13.27 -8.92
C ALA A 115 -14.88 12.52 -7.69
N ALA A 116 -15.28 12.89 -6.47
CA ALA A 116 -14.88 12.18 -5.25
C ALA A 116 -15.25 10.68 -5.29
N GLY A 117 -16.44 10.34 -5.80
CA GLY A 117 -16.86 8.95 -5.98
C GLY A 117 -15.92 8.14 -6.89
N ILE A 118 -15.51 8.72 -8.04
CA ILE A 118 -14.59 8.08 -8.99
C ILE A 118 -13.22 7.84 -8.34
N GLU A 119 -12.67 8.83 -7.63
CA GLU A 119 -11.37 8.67 -6.99
C GLU A 119 -11.39 7.63 -5.87
N ILE A 120 -12.46 7.59 -5.08
CA ILE A 120 -12.58 6.56 -4.04
C ILE A 120 -12.66 5.16 -4.67
N LEU A 121 -13.33 5.00 -5.82
CA LEU A 121 -13.34 3.73 -6.56
C LEU A 121 -11.95 3.34 -7.08
N ILE A 122 -11.20 4.28 -7.65
CA ILE A 122 -9.81 4.06 -8.09
C ILE A 122 -8.94 3.67 -6.88
N PHE A 123 -9.11 4.36 -5.75
CA PHE A 123 -8.39 4.09 -4.51
C PHE A 123 -8.70 2.69 -3.96
N LEU A 124 -9.97 2.30 -3.90
CA LEU A 124 -10.35 0.95 -3.46
C LEU A 124 -9.82 -0.13 -4.40
N GLY A 125 -9.88 0.10 -5.72
CA GLY A 125 -9.33 -0.82 -6.72
C GLY A 125 -7.83 -1.03 -6.51
N TYR A 126 -7.08 0.05 -6.32
CA TYR A 126 -5.66 0.00 -5.95
C TYR A 126 -5.44 -0.75 -4.63
N GLN A 127 -6.19 -0.40 -3.58
CA GLN A 127 -5.98 -0.96 -2.25
C GLN A 127 -6.29 -2.46 -2.21
N LEU A 128 -7.34 -2.93 -2.88
CA LEU A 128 -7.65 -4.36 -3.00
C LEU A 128 -6.53 -5.13 -3.70
N LEU A 129 -6.02 -4.59 -4.82
CA LEU A 129 -4.87 -5.17 -5.53
C LEU A 129 -3.62 -5.18 -4.63
N ASN A 130 -3.34 -4.07 -3.95
CA ASN A 130 -2.18 -3.92 -3.08
C ASN A 130 -2.23 -4.91 -1.91
N THR A 131 -3.34 -4.95 -1.18
CA THR A 131 -3.55 -5.86 -0.05
C THR A 131 -3.37 -7.32 -0.46
N GLY A 132 -3.95 -7.74 -1.59
CA GLY A 132 -3.80 -9.12 -2.07
C GLY A 132 -2.35 -9.47 -2.45
N ILE A 133 -1.63 -8.54 -3.07
CA ILE A 133 -0.21 -8.70 -3.39
C ILE A 133 0.62 -8.82 -2.10
N GLU A 134 0.44 -7.88 -1.17
CA GLU A 134 1.19 -7.83 0.10
C GLU A 134 0.97 -9.07 0.95
N MET A 135 -0.28 -9.52 1.13
CA MET A 135 -0.59 -10.77 1.85
C MET A 135 0.11 -11.99 1.25
N THR A 136 0.25 -12.02 -0.07
CA THR A 136 0.91 -13.18 -0.67
C THR A 136 2.42 -13.12 -0.46
N ILE A 137 2.99 -11.92 -0.49
CA ILE A 137 4.42 -11.71 -0.23
C ILE A 137 4.75 -12.03 1.22
N THR A 138 3.97 -11.54 2.18
CA THR A 138 4.17 -11.81 3.61
C THR A 138 4.07 -13.31 3.91
N LYS A 139 3.09 -14.00 3.32
CA LYS A 139 2.97 -15.47 3.44
C LYS A 139 4.17 -16.22 2.87
N GLU A 140 4.62 -15.87 1.67
CA GLU A 140 5.79 -16.50 1.05
C GLU A 140 7.09 -16.22 1.81
N ALA A 141 7.28 -15.00 2.29
CA ALA A 141 8.41 -14.65 3.13
C ALA A 141 8.40 -15.46 4.43
N MET A 142 7.24 -15.64 5.06
CA MET A 142 7.13 -16.44 6.28
C MET A 142 7.35 -17.95 6.02
N MET A 143 6.83 -18.48 4.91
CA MET A 143 7.12 -19.87 4.52
C MET A 143 8.61 -20.10 4.31
N PHE A 144 9.30 -19.12 3.71
CA PHE A 144 10.73 -19.21 3.49
C PHE A 144 11.52 -19.24 4.79
N ILE A 145 11.18 -18.37 5.75
CA ILE A 145 11.79 -18.37 7.10
C ILE A 145 11.64 -19.74 7.76
N LYS A 146 10.43 -20.30 7.73
CA LYS A 146 10.12 -21.59 8.36
C LYS A 146 10.82 -22.76 7.66
N SER A 147 10.99 -22.70 6.35
CA SER A 147 11.57 -23.82 5.59
C SER A 147 13.09 -23.89 5.66
N HIS A 148 13.76 -22.77 5.95
CA HIS A 148 15.23 -22.68 5.99
C HIS A 148 15.79 -22.66 7.41
N ASP A 149 14.95 -22.88 8.44
CA ASP A 149 15.31 -22.84 9.88
C ASP A 149 16.28 -21.70 10.21
N SER A 150 16.04 -20.54 9.58
CA SER A 150 17.01 -19.45 9.50
C SER A 150 17.04 -18.60 10.77
N LEU A 151 16.00 -18.75 11.60
CA LEU A 151 15.73 -17.95 12.78
C LEU A 151 15.40 -18.86 13.96
N GLY A 152 15.77 -18.44 15.17
CA GLY A 152 15.32 -19.16 16.37
C GLY A 152 13.81 -19.03 16.59
N LYS A 153 13.18 -19.98 17.30
CA LYS A 153 11.73 -19.98 17.59
C LYS A 153 11.16 -18.66 18.13
N LYS A 154 11.96 -17.89 18.88
CA LYS A 154 11.55 -16.57 19.40
C LYS A 154 11.48 -15.53 18.28
N GLU A 155 12.46 -15.53 17.40
CA GLU A 155 12.58 -14.59 16.28
C GLU A 155 11.58 -14.92 15.17
N GLU A 156 11.29 -16.20 14.95
CA GLU A 156 10.19 -16.60 14.07
C GLU A 156 8.85 -16.01 14.53
N LYS A 157 8.56 -16.03 15.84
CA LYS A 157 7.35 -15.41 16.39
C LYS A 157 7.35 -13.89 16.21
N GLU A 158 8.51 -13.24 16.32
CA GLU A 158 8.63 -11.80 16.09
C GLU A 158 8.50 -11.44 14.60
N ALA A 159 9.05 -12.25 13.70
CA ALA A 159 8.86 -12.13 12.26
C ALA A 159 7.38 -12.33 11.86
N GLU A 160 6.70 -13.29 12.50
CA GLU A 160 5.26 -13.48 12.29
C GLU A 160 4.46 -12.25 12.73
N ARG A 161 4.78 -11.65 13.89
CA ARG A 161 4.15 -10.40 14.34
C ARG A 161 4.43 -9.26 13.37
N PHE A 162 5.66 -9.15 12.87
CA PHE A 162 6.04 -8.15 11.89
C PHE A 162 5.19 -8.27 10.63
N TYR A 163 5.09 -9.45 10.02
CA TYR A 163 4.26 -9.65 8.82
C TYR A 163 2.77 -9.45 9.08
N ARG A 164 2.25 -9.92 10.22
CA ARG A 164 0.85 -9.65 10.61
C ARG A 164 0.58 -8.15 10.78
N SER A 165 1.54 -7.38 11.27
CA SER A 165 1.38 -5.92 11.42
C SER A 165 1.26 -5.22 10.05
N ILE A 166 1.99 -5.69 9.04
CA ILE A 166 1.89 -5.20 7.66
C ILE A 166 0.51 -5.54 7.10
N GLU A 167 0.07 -6.80 7.23
CA GLU A 167 -1.26 -7.22 6.77
C GLU A 167 -2.37 -6.42 7.44
N PHE A 168 -2.26 -6.17 8.75
CA PHE A 168 -3.22 -5.36 9.49
C PHE A 168 -3.24 -3.91 9.01
N ALA A 169 -2.09 -3.31 8.73
CA ALA A 169 -2.02 -1.95 8.18
C ALA A 169 -2.74 -1.85 6.82
N GLU A 170 -2.53 -2.81 5.93
CA GLU A 170 -3.20 -2.85 4.62
C GLU A 170 -4.73 -3.00 4.76
N TRP A 171 -5.20 -3.82 5.70
CA TRP A 171 -6.62 -3.93 6.04
C TRP A 171 -7.19 -2.66 6.64
N ALA A 172 -6.46 -2.00 7.53
CA ALA A 172 -6.90 -0.76 8.17
C ALA A 172 -7.08 0.36 7.14
N VAL A 173 -6.16 0.45 6.16
CA VAL A 173 -6.28 1.40 5.05
C VAL A 173 -7.51 1.08 4.18
N LEU A 174 -7.75 -0.20 3.88
CA LEU A 174 -8.94 -0.62 3.14
C LEU A 174 -10.24 -0.27 3.88
N TRP A 175 -10.29 -0.54 5.19
CA TRP A 175 -11.43 -0.22 6.04
C TRP A 175 -11.71 1.30 6.09
N LYS A 176 -10.66 2.11 6.17
CA LYS A 176 -10.77 3.57 6.09
C LYS A 176 -11.37 4.03 4.76
N GLY A 177 -10.98 3.39 3.66
CA GLY A 177 -11.58 3.62 2.33
C GLY A 177 -13.08 3.30 2.31
N ILE A 178 -13.47 2.12 2.78
CA ILE A 178 -14.87 1.68 2.85
C ILE A 178 -15.70 2.64 3.72
N ARG A 179 -15.20 2.99 4.91
CA ARG A 179 -15.88 3.95 5.81
C ARG A 179 -16.07 5.32 5.15
N SER A 180 -15.11 5.76 4.35
CA SER A 180 -15.20 7.02 3.60
C SER A 180 -16.34 6.98 2.58
N ILE A 181 -16.51 5.87 1.83
CA ILE A 181 -17.66 5.67 0.94
C ILE A 181 -18.98 5.71 1.70
N LEU A 182 -19.09 4.92 2.77
CA LEU A 182 -20.32 4.86 3.57
C LEU A 182 -20.72 6.25 4.07
N SER A 183 -19.75 7.05 4.51
CA SER A 183 -20.02 8.43 4.95
C SER A 183 -20.52 9.33 3.81
N LEU A 184 -20.08 9.09 2.58
CA LEU A 184 -20.46 9.88 1.41
C LEU A 184 -21.87 9.48 0.93
N ILE A 185 -22.18 8.18 0.93
CA ILE A 185 -23.52 7.63 0.66
C ILE A 185 -24.54 8.12 1.69
N LEU A 186 -24.20 8.13 2.98
CA LEU A 186 -25.11 8.58 4.04
C LEU A 186 -25.35 10.11 4.02
N LYS A 187 -24.41 10.89 3.50
CA LYS A 187 -24.55 12.36 3.35
C LYS A 187 -25.31 12.79 2.09
N LEU A 188 -25.45 11.91 1.10
CA LEU A 188 -26.21 12.14 -0.12
C LEU A 188 -27.73 12.39 0.10
N PRO A 189 -28.48 11.63 0.95
CA PRO A 189 -29.91 11.84 1.12
C PRO A 189 -30.28 13.14 1.85
N GLY A 190 -29.45 13.64 2.77
CA GLY A 190 -29.69 14.93 3.46
C GLY A 190 -29.63 16.17 2.55
N CYS A 191 -29.01 16.05 1.36
CA CYS A 191 -28.91 17.13 0.38
C CYS A 191 -30.04 17.11 -0.67
N LEU A 192 -30.88 16.06 -0.69
CA LEU A 192 -32.02 15.94 -1.62
C LEU A 192 -33.36 16.37 -1.01
N LEU A 193 -33.46 16.47 0.32
CA LEU A 193 -34.70 16.82 1.04
C LEU A 193 -34.78 18.28 1.51
N GLY A 194 -33.85 19.15 1.12
CA GLY A 194 -33.80 20.57 1.54
C GLY A 194 -34.56 21.58 0.66
N ARG A 195 -35.40 21.15 -0.29
CA ARG A 195 -36.17 22.07 -1.15
C ARG A 195 -37.53 21.48 -1.60
N ARG A 196 -38.41 21.17 -0.65
CA ARG A 196 -39.86 21.17 -0.88
C ARG A 196 -40.54 21.56 0.43
N GLY A 197 -40.97 22.81 0.53
CA GLY A 197 -41.79 23.27 1.66
C GLY A 197 -41.65 24.76 1.88
N GLY A 198 -42.53 25.55 1.25
CA GLY A 198 -42.74 26.95 1.62
C GLY A 198 -42.79 27.96 0.48
N GLU A 199 -43.58 27.74 -0.57
CA GLU A 199 -44.24 28.87 -1.22
C GLU A 199 -45.64 28.99 -0.62
N PRO A 200 -46.01 30.07 0.08
CA PRO A 200 -47.40 30.46 0.21
C PRO A 200 -47.74 31.45 -0.91
N ILE A 201 -48.44 30.91 -1.90
CA ILE A 201 -49.70 31.43 -2.47
C ILE A 201 -49.86 32.96 -2.43
N LYS A 202 -49.81 33.57 -3.62
CA LYS A 202 -50.40 34.90 -3.87
C LYS A 202 -51.90 34.85 -3.56
N SER A 203 -52.33 35.44 -2.45
CA SER A 203 -53.73 35.84 -2.28
C SER A 203 -53.93 37.19 -2.96
N THR A 204 -54.45 37.11 -4.17
CA THR A 204 -55.18 38.19 -4.83
C THR A 204 -56.48 38.37 -4.06
N GLU A 205 -56.79 39.56 -3.56
CA GLU A 205 -58.17 40.06 -3.48
C GLU A 205 -58.20 41.58 -3.24
N ARG A 206 -59.11 42.21 -3.97
CA ARG A 206 -59.57 43.60 -3.83
C ARG A 206 -60.66 43.66 -2.77
#